data_AF-A0A0N4U0F5-F1
#
_entry.id   AF-A0A0N4U0F5-F1
#
_cell.length_a   1.000
_cell.length_b   1.000
_cell.length_c   1.000
_cell.angle_alpha   90.00
_cell.angle_beta   90.00
_cell.angle_gamma   90.00
#
_symmetry.space_group_name_H-M   'P 1'
#
loop_
_entity.id
_entity.type
_entity.pdbx_description
1 polymer ?
#
loop_
_entity_poly.entity_id
_entity_poly.type
_entity_poly.pdbx_seq_one_letter_code
_entity_poly.pdbx_strand_id
1 'polypeptide(L)'
;MTSESVLKLVGIKTGVVKRLYKELAAYEKEVEKETVELEKLKTESSSDEFRIKKQAELLQLVDSNMILLEGTDQLNAAMEQINAKISSN
;
A
#
# COMPACT_ATOMS: atom_id res chain seq x y z
N MET A 1 -2.12 33.45 -0.70
CA MET A 1 -1.42 32.56 -1.66
C MET A 1 -1.96 32.90 -3.04
N THR A 2 -1.13 33.05 -4.08
CA THR A 2 -1.65 33.25 -5.44
C THR A 2 -2.28 31.94 -5.94
N SER A 3 -3.32 31.99 -6.79
CA SER A 3 -3.98 30.78 -7.28
C SER A 3 -2.99 29.80 -7.94
N GLU A 4 -1.96 30.33 -8.59
CA GLU A 4 -0.87 29.57 -9.20
C GLU A 4 -0.02 28.79 -8.18
N SER A 5 0.23 29.37 -7.00
CA SER A 5 0.93 28.68 -5.91
C SER A 5 0.09 27.55 -5.29
N VAL A 6 -1.23 27.73 -5.24
CA VAL A 6 -2.18 26.71 -4.76
C VAL A 6 -2.21 25.53 -5.74
N LEU A 7 -2.33 25.80 -7.05
CA LEU A 7 -2.30 24.78 -8.10
C LEU A 7 -1.03 23.92 -8.03
N LYS A 8 0.14 24.54 -7.82
CA LYS A 8 1.41 23.81 -7.70
C LYS A 8 1.42 22.85 -6.50
N LEU A 9 0.93 23.29 -5.34
CA LEU A 9 0.85 22.44 -4.14
C LEU A 9 -0.17 21.30 -4.31
N VAL A 10 -1.34 21.59 -4.90
CA VAL A 10 -2.34 20.56 -5.22
C VAL A 10 -1.75 19.52 -6.16
N GLY A 11 -1.00 19.94 -7.19
CA GLY A 11 -0.30 19.03 -8.09
C GLY A 11 0.70 18.11 -7.37
N ILE A 12 1.52 18.67 -6.46
CA ILE A 12 2.48 17.89 -5.66
C ILE A 12 1.75 16.87 -4.78
N LYS A 13 0.73 17.30 -4.04
CA LYS A 13 -0.02 16.43 -3.13
C LYS A 13 -0.79 15.34 -3.88
N THR A 14 -1.37 15.67 -5.03
CA THR A 14 -1.98 14.67 -5.92
C THR A 14 -0.95 13.63 -6.38
N GLY A 15 0.27 14.05 -6.67
CA GLY A 15 1.37 13.14 -6.99
C GLY A 15 1.75 12.22 -5.83
N VAL A 16 1.69 12.70 -4.58
CA VAL A 16 1.89 11.87 -3.37
C VAL A 16 0.80 10.82 -3.27
N VAL A 17 -0.48 11.21 -3.37
CA VAL A 17 -1.62 10.28 -3.34
C VAL A 17 -1.50 9.21 -4.42
N LYS A 18 -1.14 9.59 -5.65
CA LYS A 18 -0.93 8.64 -6.76
C LYS A 18 0.19 7.64 -6.49
N ARG A 19 1.28 8.04 -5.83
CA ARG A 19 2.38 7.12 -5.48
C ARG A 19 1.97 6.15 -4.39
N LEU A 20 1.37 6.66 -3.31
CA LEU A 20 0.87 5.84 -2.21
C LEU A 20 -0.15 4.81 -2.70
N TYR A 21 -1.07 5.20 -3.59
CA TYR A 21 -2.04 4.28 -4.18
C TYR A 21 -1.39 3.17 -5.01
N LYS A 22 -0.36 3.51 -5.80
CA LYS A 22 0.37 2.50 -6.60
C LYS A 22 1.19 1.55 -5.73
N GLU A 23 1.74 2.05 -4.63
CA GLU A 23 2.48 1.27 -3.66
C GLU A 23 1.54 0.29 -2.94
N LEU A 24 0.38 0.75 -2.49
CA LEU A 24 -0.68 -0.10 -1.93
C LEU A 24 -1.07 -1.22 -2.91
N ALA A 25 -1.38 -0.87 -4.16
CA ALA A 25 -1.75 -1.83 -5.18
C ALA A 25 -0.63 -2.83 -5.53
N ALA A 26 0.64 -2.49 -5.24
CA ALA A 26 1.75 -3.42 -5.39
C ALA A 26 1.79 -4.42 -4.23
N TYR A 27 1.62 -3.94 -2.99
CA TYR A 27 1.55 -4.81 -1.81
C TYR A 27 0.33 -5.73 -1.84
N GLU A 28 -0.85 -5.26 -2.25
CA GLU A 28 -2.04 -6.11 -2.43
C GLU A 28 -1.75 -7.32 -3.33
N LYS A 29 -1.07 -7.09 -4.47
CA LYS A 29 -0.67 -8.16 -5.40
C LYS A 29 0.38 -9.08 -4.81
N GLU A 30 1.29 -8.55 -4.01
CA GLU A 30 2.32 -9.34 -3.37
C GLU A 30 1.72 -10.23 -2.27
N VAL A 31 0.79 -9.72 -1.48
CA VAL A 31 0.00 -10.51 -0.51
C VAL A 31 -0.76 -11.63 -1.23
N GLU A 32 -1.44 -11.33 -2.34
CA GLU A 32 -2.16 -12.34 -3.12
C GLU A 32 -1.21 -13.43 -3.64
N LYS A 33 -0.06 -13.03 -4.20
CA LYS A 33 0.96 -13.95 -4.70
C LYS A 33 1.51 -14.87 -3.61
N GLU A 34 1.92 -14.30 -2.48
CA GLU A 34 2.51 -15.07 -1.38
C GLU A 34 1.46 -15.97 -0.69
N THR A 35 0.18 -15.56 -0.71
CA THR A 35 -0.95 -16.39 -0.24
C THR A 35 -1.13 -17.62 -1.13
N VAL A 36 -1.18 -17.42 -2.45
CA VAL A 36 -1.31 -18.53 -3.42
C VAL A 36 -0.13 -19.50 -3.31
N GLU A 37 1.09 -18.99 -3.19
CA GLU A 37 2.28 -19.85 -3.03
C GLU A 37 2.25 -20.62 -1.71
N LEU A 38 1.77 -20.01 -0.62
CA LEU A 38 1.60 -20.69 0.67
C LEU A 38 0.56 -21.82 0.59
N GLU A 39 -0.58 -21.58 -0.08
CA GLU A 39 -1.58 -22.63 -0.30
C GLU A 39 -1.03 -23.77 -1.14
N LYS A 40 -0.33 -23.45 -2.22
CA LYS A 40 0.33 -24.44 -3.07
C LYS A 40 1.32 -25.29 -2.27
N LEU A 41 2.19 -24.68 -1.47
CA LEU A 41 3.13 -25.40 -0.61
C LEU A 41 2.42 -26.32 0.39
N LYS A 42 1.28 -25.91 0.96
CA LYS A 42 0.48 -26.75 1.87
C LYS A 42 -0.14 -27.97 1.18
N THR A 43 -0.45 -27.86 -0.12
CA THR A 43 -1.05 -28.97 -0.90
C THR A 43 -0.03 -29.94 -1.46
N GLU A 44 1.22 -29.53 -1.64
CA GLU A 44 2.28 -30.41 -2.12
C GLU A 44 2.69 -31.41 -1.03
N SER A 45 2.46 -32.70 -1.30
CA SER A 45 2.65 -33.82 -0.35
C SER A 45 4.09 -33.98 0.18
N SER A 46 5.05 -33.36 -0.48
CA SER A 46 6.49 -33.39 -0.15
C SER A 46 7.02 -32.08 0.42
N SER A 47 6.14 -31.11 0.72
CA SER A 47 6.58 -29.82 1.26
C SER A 47 7.03 -29.96 2.70
N ASP A 48 8.28 -29.59 2.93
CA ASP A 48 8.89 -29.49 4.26
C ASP A 48 8.17 -28.40 5.09
N GLU A 49 7.81 -28.73 6.33
CA GLU A 49 7.21 -27.78 7.29
C GLU A 49 8.03 -26.50 7.44
N PHE A 50 9.37 -26.60 7.33
CA PHE A 50 10.23 -25.42 7.37
C PHE A 50 9.91 -24.44 6.23
N ARG A 51 9.69 -24.95 5.01
CA ARG A 51 9.36 -24.11 3.84
C ARG A 51 8.00 -23.46 4.00
N ILE A 52 7.00 -24.21 4.48
CA ILE A 52 5.65 -23.67 4.75
C ILE A 52 5.72 -22.56 5.79
N LYS A 53 6.46 -22.76 6.88
CA LYS A 53 6.64 -21.75 7.92
C LYS A 53 7.36 -20.50 7.39
N LYS A 54 8.42 -20.69 6.60
CA LYS A 54 9.15 -19.57 6.00
C LYS A 54 8.28 -18.76 5.06
N GLN A 55 7.45 -19.42 4.27
CA GLN A 55 6.50 -18.78 3.38
C GLN A 55 5.42 -18.01 4.16
N ALA A 56 4.93 -18.57 5.28
CA ALA A 56 3.96 -17.88 6.14
C ALA A 56 4.56 -16.63 6.81
N GLU A 57 5.82 -16.68 7.25
CA GLU A 57 6.54 -15.51 7.77
C GLU A 57 6.67 -14.41 6.70
N LEU A 58 6.95 -14.80 5.45
CA LEU A 58 7.05 -13.85 4.33
C LEU A 58 5.69 -13.19 4.06
N LEU A 59 4.61 -13.98 3.98
CA LEU A 59 3.26 -13.46 3.80
C LEU A 59 2.89 -12.47 4.91
N GLN A 60 3.18 -12.80 6.17
CA GLN A 60 2.91 -11.91 7.30
C GLN A 60 3.69 -10.58 7.21
N LEU A 61 4.94 -10.61 6.73
CA LEU A 61 5.74 -9.41 6.55
C LEU A 61 5.15 -8.51 5.44
N VAL A 62 4.76 -9.09 4.31
CA VAL A 62 4.17 -8.35 3.19
C VAL A 62 2.81 -7.76 3.60
N ASP A 63 1.98 -8.54 4.30
CA ASP A 63 0.69 -8.09 4.83
C ASP A 63 0.86 -6.94 5.84
N SER A 64 1.86 -7.02 6.74
CA SER A 64 2.20 -5.91 7.63
C SER A 64 2.61 -4.65 6.87
N ASN A 65 3.37 -4.77 5.78
CA ASN A 65 3.75 -3.61 4.96
C ASN A 65 2.54 -3.02 4.25
N MET A 66 1.64 -3.86 3.74
CA MET A 66 0.37 -3.42 3.17
C MET A 66 -0.43 -2.63 4.20
N ILE A 67 -0.66 -3.18 5.39
CA ILE A 67 -1.43 -2.51 6.46
C ILE A 67 -0.79 -1.18 6.88
N LEU A 68 0.54 -1.06 6.91
CA LEU A 68 1.22 0.20 7.23
C LEU A 68 0.94 1.29 6.19
N LEU A 69 0.77 0.93 4.92
CA LEU A 69 0.43 1.85 3.83
C LEU A 69 -1.07 2.05 3.64
N GLU A 70 -1.84 1.01 3.89
CA GLU A 70 -3.31 1.01 3.96
C GLU A 70 -3.79 1.78 5.19
N GLY A 71 -2.89 2.00 6.16
CA GLY A 71 -2.90 3.01 7.21
C GLY A 71 -3.33 4.34 6.65
N THR A 72 -4.64 4.44 6.53
CA THR A 72 -5.44 5.41 5.79
C THR A 72 -5.08 6.83 6.17
N ASP A 73 -4.44 7.04 7.31
CA ASP A 73 -3.96 8.33 7.78
C ASP A 73 -3.05 9.02 6.76
N GLN A 74 -2.16 8.34 6.04
CA GLN A 74 -1.30 9.05 5.07
C GLN A 74 -2.05 9.45 3.80
N LEU A 75 -2.85 8.54 3.24
CA LEU A 75 -3.64 8.83 2.04
C LEU A 75 -4.76 9.84 2.35
N ASN A 76 -5.49 9.62 3.44
CA ASN A 76 -6.53 10.53 3.92
C ASN A 76 -5.96 11.86 4.37
N ALA A 77 -4.83 11.93 5.09
CA ALA A 77 -4.21 13.21 5.41
C ALA A 77 -3.72 13.93 4.15
N ALA A 78 -3.21 13.21 3.15
CA ALA A 78 -2.84 13.81 1.87
C ALA A 78 -4.09 14.35 1.14
N MET A 79 -5.21 13.62 1.15
CA MET A 79 -6.49 14.06 0.59
C MET A 79 -7.10 15.23 1.37
N GLU A 80 -7.09 15.22 2.69
CA GLU A 80 -7.52 16.33 3.54
C GLU A 80 -6.69 17.58 3.28
N GLN A 81 -5.37 17.44 3.12
CA GLN A 81 -4.51 18.57 2.79
C GLN A 81 -4.83 19.16 1.41
N ILE A 82 -5.20 18.33 0.43
CA ILE A 82 -5.68 18.79 -0.88
C ILE A 82 -7.00 19.55 -0.71
N ASN A 83 -7.98 18.94 -0.04
CA ASN A 83 -9.30 19.53 0.18
C ASN A 83 -9.20 20.86 0.95
N ALA A 84 -8.39 20.91 2.01
CA ALA A 84 -8.16 22.13 2.77
C ALA A 84 -7.54 23.25 1.91
N LYS A 85 -6.67 22.93 0.95
CA LYS A 85 -6.08 23.93 0.03
C LYS A 85 -6.99 24.34 -1.11
N ILE A 86 -7.90 23.47 -1.55
CA ILE A 86 -8.93 23.83 -2.52
C ILE A 86 -9.99 24.72 -1.86
N SER A 87 -10.47 24.38 -0.66
CA SER A 87 -11.52 25.13 0.04
C SER A 87 -11.09 26.48 0.61
N SER A 88 -9.78 26.75 0.70
CA SER A 88 -9.25 28.03 1.19
C SER A 88 -8.89 29.02 0.08
N ASN A 89 -9.33 28.75 -1.16
CA ASN A 89 -9.05 29.52 -2.37
C ASN A 89 -10.35 29.92 -3.06
#